data_AF-C6K1V7-F1
#
_entry.id   AF-C6K1V7-F1
#
_cell.length_a   1.000
_cell.length_b   1.000
_cell.length_c   1.000
_cell.angle_alpha   90.00
_cell.angle_beta   90.00
_cell.angle_gamma   90.00
#
_symmetry.space_group_name_H-M   'P 1'
#
loop_
_entity.id
_entity.type
_entity.pdbx_description
1 polymer ?
#
loop_
_entity_poly.entity_id
_entity_poly.type
_entity_poly.pdbx_seq_one_letter_code
_entity_poly.pdbx_strand_id
1 'polypeptide(L)'
;SYAGMAPNPADHSLAIGMDSFADCLNAQHGSVSRKRRKGSATTSVKEQAVYTNNSQSQLDAQLSQWKRIMLLVVAITVHNIPEGLAVGVSFGAIGTTESATFEAARNLAIGIGIQNFPEGLAVSLPLHAAGFSLGKSFWYGQLSGMVEPIFGVLGAVAVSVATIILPYALSFAAG
;
A
#
# COMPACT_ATOMS: atom_id res chain seq x y z
N SER A 1 55.93 -4.33 13.20
CA SER A 1 55.98 -2.87 12.98
C SER A 1 55.14 -2.55 11.77
N TYR A 2 54.25 -1.57 11.91
CA TYR A 2 53.60 -0.71 10.89
C TYR A 2 54.28 -0.69 9.51
N ALA A 3 53.67 -0.41 8.37
CA ALA A 3 52.38 0.13 7.93
C ALA A 3 52.42 -0.02 6.39
N GLY A 4 51.31 -0.17 5.66
CA GLY A 4 50.38 0.90 5.36
C GLY A 4 50.49 1.27 3.88
N MET A 5 49.56 0.75 3.07
CA MET A 5 49.21 1.36 1.79
C MET A 5 47.70 1.61 1.86
N ALA A 6 47.32 2.86 2.12
CA ALA A 6 45.94 3.31 2.07
C ALA A 6 45.57 3.59 0.60
N PRO A 7 44.42 3.10 0.10
CA PRO A 7 43.79 3.69 -1.06
C PRO A 7 42.94 4.89 -0.64
N ASN A 8 43.10 5.96 -1.42
CA ASN A 8 42.53 7.30 -1.35
C ASN A 8 40.97 7.32 -1.27
N PRO A 9 40.34 8.22 -0.48
CA PRO A 9 38.89 8.27 -0.28
C PRO A 9 38.21 9.18 -1.31
N ALA A 10 38.26 8.78 -2.57
CA ALA A 10 37.51 9.42 -3.63
C ALA A 10 37.07 8.35 -4.61
N ASP A 11 35.95 7.70 -4.31
CA ASP A 11 34.91 7.31 -5.27
C ASP A 11 33.81 6.55 -4.52
N HIS A 12 32.56 6.78 -4.94
CA HIS A 12 31.30 6.19 -4.42
C HIS A 12 30.58 6.95 -3.30
N SER A 13 30.37 8.25 -3.51
CA SER A 13 29.08 8.87 -3.17
C SER A 13 28.03 8.47 -4.22
N LEU A 14 26.81 8.15 -3.76
CA LEU A 14 25.58 7.78 -4.51
C LEU A 14 25.16 6.31 -4.49
N ALA A 15 25.26 5.66 -3.34
CA ALA A 15 24.39 4.54 -2.99
C ALA A 15 23.90 4.70 -1.54
N ILE A 16 23.12 5.77 -1.28
CA ILE A 16 22.28 5.82 -0.08
C ILE A 16 21.06 4.96 -0.40
N GLY A 17 21.29 3.65 -0.49
CA GLY A 17 20.31 2.64 -0.88
C GLY A 17 19.44 2.22 0.31
N MET A 18 18.20 1.84 0.01
CA MET A 18 17.20 1.26 0.93
C MET A 18 17.72 0.11 1.82
N ASP A 19 18.90 -0.41 1.52
CA ASP A 19 19.66 -1.43 2.24
C ASP A 19 19.88 -1.05 3.71
N SER A 20 20.16 0.23 4.00
CA SER A 20 20.40 0.73 5.37
C SER A 20 19.13 0.68 6.24
N PHE A 21 17.96 0.85 5.62
CA PHE A 21 16.68 0.76 6.32
C PHE A 21 16.28 -0.70 6.58
N ALA A 22 16.54 -1.60 5.62
CA ALA A 22 16.33 -3.03 5.77
C ALA A 22 17.25 -3.63 6.86
N ASP A 23 18.51 -3.19 6.92
CA ASP A 23 19.47 -3.63 7.93
C ASP A 23 19.11 -3.13 9.35
N CYS A 24 18.57 -1.91 9.47
CA CYS A 24 18.07 -1.40 10.75
C CYS A 24 16.85 -2.18 11.27
N LEU A 25 15.95 -2.63 10.37
CA LEU A 25 14.82 -3.47 10.75
C LEU A 25 15.27 -4.88 11.16
N ASN A 26 16.28 -5.44 10.50
CA ASN A 26 16.78 -6.78 10.79
C ASN A 26 17.58 -6.84 12.11
N ALA A 27 18.24 -5.74 12.49
CA ALA A 27 18.99 -5.63 13.75
C ALA A 27 18.10 -5.63 15.01
N GLN A 28 16.81 -5.29 14.91
CA GLN A 28 15.90 -5.30 16.06
C GLN A 28 15.42 -6.69 16.48
N HIS A 29 15.64 -7.74 15.68
CA HIS A 29 15.23 -9.12 15.99
C HIS A 29 16.39 -10.05 16.43
N GLY A 30 17.61 -9.53 16.58
CA GLY A 30 18.77 -10.30 17.02
C GLY A 30 18.80 -10.53 18.53
N SER A 31 18.05 -11.52 19.04
CA SER A 31 18.22 -11.97 20.43
C SER A 31 19.59 -12.67 20.58
N VAL A 32 20.53 -11.93 21.15
CA VAL A 32 21.80 -12.41 21.71
C VAL A 32 21.53 -13.58 22.65
N SER A 33 22.13 -14.75 22.42
CA SER A 33 22.27 -15.74 23.48
C SER A 33 23.59 -16.51 23.42
N ARG A 34 24.39 -16.28 24.47
CA ARG A 34 25.73 -16.80 24.72
C ARG A 34 25.68 -18.25 25.22
N LYS A 35 26.35 -19.14 24.50
CA LYS A 35 27.06 -20.39 24.90
C LYS A 35 26.89 -20.94 26.34
N ARG A 36 26.42 -22.19 26.50
CA ARG A 36 26.88 -23.11 27.58
C ARG A 36 26.70 -24.61 27.21
N ARG A 37 27.82 -25.35 27.21
CA ARG A 37 27.95 -26.82 27.01
C ARG A 37 27.36 -27.62 28.18
N LYS A 38 26.62 -28.71 27.90
CA LYS A 38 26.81 -30.10 28.43
C LYS A 38 25.57 -30.98 28.20
N GLY A 39 25.79 -32.26 27.87
CA GLY A 39 24.88 -33.37 28.21
C GLY A 39 24.15 -34.04 27.04
N SER A 40 24.68 -35.19 26.62
CA SER A 40 24.17 -36.12 25.61
C SER A 40 23.02 -36.96 26.18
N ALA A 41 21.89 -37.02 25.46
CA ALA A 41 20.69 -37.90 25.58
C ALA A 41 19.36 -37.11 25.43
N THR A 42 19.38 -35.79 25.61
CA THR A 42 18.20 -34.90 25.50
C THR A 42 18.03 -34.28 24.10
N THR A 43 18.85 -34.71 23.15
CA THR A 43 19.04 -34.04 21.86
C THR A 43 17.80 -34.15 20.97
N SER A 44 17.13 -35.31 20.86
CA SER A 44 16.00 -35.44 19.91
C SER A 44 14.76 -34.66 20.33
N VAL A 45 14.39 -34.64 21.61
CA VAL A 45 13.19 -33.95 22.10
C VAL A 45 13.38 -32.43 22.12
N LYS A 46 14.57 -31.93 22.52
CA LYS A 46 14.88 -30.50 22.44
C LYS A 46 14.99 -30.02 21.00
N GLU A 47 15.55 -30.83 20.11
CA GLU A 47 15.72 -30.49 18.71
C GLU A 47 14.36 -30.48 17.98
N GLN A 48 13.49 -31.47 18.21
CA GLN A 48 12.11 -31.45 17.71
C GLN A 48 11.29 -30.28 18.26
N ALA A 49 11.41 -29.94 19.55
CA ALA A 49 10.74 -28.77 20.14
C ALA A 49 11.30 -27.44 19.58
N VAL A 50 12.59 -27.33 19.31
CA VAL A 50 13.21 -26.13 18.72
C VAL A 50 12.79 -25.96 17.26
N TYR A 51 12.69 -27.05 16.48
CA TYR A 51 12.17 -27.00 15.11
C TYR A 51 10.69 -26.59 15.06
N THR A 52 9.84 -27.14 15.94
CA THR A 52 8.43 -26.74 16.01
C THR A 52 8.26 -25.28 16.44
N ASN A 53 9.05 -24.79 17.40
CA ASN A 53 9.02 -23.39 17.81
C ASN A 53 9.51 -22.43 16.71
N ASN A 54 10.55 -22.80 15.94
CA ASN A 54 11.03 -21.99 14.81
C ASN A 54 10.06 -22.00 13.62
N SER A 55 9.42 -23.12 13.32
CA SER A 55 8.38 -23.17 12.28
C SER A 55 7.16 -22.34 12.67
N GLN A 56 6.73 -22.43 13.93
CA GLN A 56 5.58 -21.65 14.43
C GLN A 56 5.86 -20.13 14.40
N SER A 57 7.05 -19.70 14.84
CA SER A 57 7.42 -18.28 14.84
C SER A 57 7.56 -17.70 13.43
N GLN A 58 8.05 -18.47 12.47
CA GLN A 58 8.10 -18.05 11.06
C GLN A 58 6.71 -17.96 10.41
N LEU A 59 5.80 -18.88 10.75
CA LEU A 59 4.41 -18.80 10.32
C LEU A 59 3.72 -17.56 10.89
N ASP A 60 3.90 -17.26 12.17
CA ASP A 60 3.30 -16.08 12.81
C ASP A 60 3.85 -14.78 12.20
N ALA A 61 5.15 -14.73 11.90
CA ALA A 61 5.78 -13.60 11.22
C ALA A 61 5.20 -13.39 9.80
N GLN A 62 5.10 -14.47 9.00
CA GLN A 62 4.48 -14.44 7.68
C GLN A 62 3.02 -13.95 7.76
N LEU A 63 2.21 -14.53 8.65
CA LEU A 63 0.81 -14.15 8.84
C LEU A 63 0.68 -12.68 9.25
N SER A 64 1.58 -12.17 10.09
CA SER A 64 1.57 -10.75 10.49
C SER A 64 1.88 -9.82 9.31
N GLN A 65 2.80 -10.20 8.42
CA GLN A 65 3.13 -9.46 7.21
C GLN A 65 1.94 -9.46 6.24
N TRP A 66 1.32 -10.63 6.01
CA TRP A 66 0.12 -10.76 5.17
C TRP A 66 -1.05 -9.92 5.69
N LYS A 67 -1.29 -9.91 7.00
CA LYS A 67 -2.31 -9.05 7.62
C LYS A 67 -2.04 -7.57 7.35
N ARG A 68 -0.80 -7.10 7.49
CA ARG A 68 -0.44 -5.69 7.21
C ARG A 68 -0.67 -5.35 5.74
N ILE A 69 -0.28 -6.22 4.83
CA ILE A 69 -0.49 -6.04 3.39
C ILE A 69 -1.99 -5.95 3.07
N MET A 70 -2.80 -6.86 3.62
CA MET A 70 -4.25 -6.84 3.40
C MET A 70 -4.92 -5.59 3.98
N LEU A 71 -4.52 -5.17 5.18
CA LEU A 71 -5.02 -3.93 5.77
C LEU A 71 -4.65 -2.71 4.93
N LEU A 72 -3.44 -2.67 4.37
CA LEU A 72 -3.01 -1.61 3.45
C LEU A 72 -3.85 -1.62 2.17
N VAL A 73 -4.00 -2.77 1.51
CA VAL A 73 -4.81 -2.89 0.29
C VAL A 73 -6.24 -2.45 0.52
N VAL A 74 -6.87 -2.93 1.60
CA VAL A 74 -8.24 -2.55 1.95
C VAL A 74 -8.35 -1.06 2.26
N ALA A 75 -7.42 -0.51 3.04
CA ALA A 75 -7.39 0.92 3.35
C ALA A 75 -7.27 1.75 2.07
N ILE A 76 -6.45 1.30 1.11
CA ILE A 76 -6.26 1.99 -0.16
C ILE A 76 -7.51 1.93 -1.02
N THR A 77 -8.05 0.73 -1.21
CA THR A 77 -9.29 0.53 -1.97
C THR A 77 -10.46 1.33 -1.41
N VAL A 78 -10.60 1.45 -0.09
CA VAL A 78 -11.71 2.19 0.53
C VAL A 78 -11.60 3.70 0.29
N HIS A 79 -10.40 4.30 0.28
CA HIS A 79 -10.28 5.73 -0.02
C HIS A 79 -10.49 6.06 -1.50
N ASN A 80 -10.17 5.11 -2.40
CA ASN A 80 -10.37 5.28 -3.84
C ASN A 80 -11.87 5.41 -4.22
N ILE A 81 -12.77 4.99 -3.31
CA ILE A 81 -14.22 5.10 -3.51
C ILE A 81 -14.66 6.57 -3.49
N PRO A 82 -14.43 7.36 -2.41
CA PRO A 82 -14.68 8.80 -2.41
C PRO A 82 -14.03 9.55 -3.57
N GLU A 83 -12.80 9.20 -3.95
CA GLU A 83 -12.09 9.87 -5.03
C GLU A 83 -12.74 9.62 -6.38
N GLY A 84 -13.06 8.35 -6.68
CA GLY A 84 -13.83 7.98 -7.86
C GLY A 84 -15.16 8.72 -7.90
N LEU A 85 -15.90 8.72 -6.80
CA LEU A 85 -17.17 9.48 -6.69
C LEU A 85 -16.97 10.97 -6.95
N ALA A 86 -15.91 11.59 -6.42
CA ALA A 86 -15.63 13.01 -6.62
C ALA A 86 -15.35 13.33 -8.10
N VAL A 87 -14.54 12.51 -8.77
CA VAL A 87 -14.33 12.62 -10.22
C VAL A 87 -15.66 12.48 -10.95
N GLY A 88 -16.43 11.43 -10.65
CA GLY A 88 -17.73 11.16 -11.24
C GLY A 88 -18.73 12.30 -11.11
N VAL A 89 -18.90 12.81 -9.89
CA VAL A 89 -19.79 13.94 -9.60
C VAL A 89 -19.32 15.20 -10.32
N SER A 90 -18.01 15.45 -10.38
CA SER A 90 -17.47 16.63 -11.08
C SER A 90 -17.81 16.62 -12.58
N PHE A 91 -17.74 15.45 -13.24
CA PHE A 91 -18.14 15.29 -14.63
C PHE A 91 -19.67 15.29 -14.82
N GLY A 92 -20.41 14.65 -13.91
CA GLY A 92 -21.88 14.61 -13.95
C GLY A 92 -22.53 15.98 -13.72
N ALA A 93 -21.85 16.88 -13.02
CA ALA A 93 -22.31 18.25 -12.75
C ALA A 93 -21.93 19.25 -13.85
N ILE A 94 -21.26 18.84 -14.92
CA ILE A 94 -20.84 19.78 -15.97
C ILE A 94 -22.06 20.53 -16.53
N GLY A 95 -22.00 21.85 -16.50
CA GLY A 95 -23.08 22.72 -16.98
C GLY A 95 -24.23 22.95 -16.00
N THR A 96 -24.19 22.39 -14.78
CA THR A 96 -25.20 22.72 -13.75
C THR A 96 -24.96 24.08 -13.10
N THR A 97 -23.71 24.55 -13.07
CA THR A 97 -23.28 25.82 -12.49
C THR A 97 -22.16 26.42 -13.33
N GLU A 98 -21.96 27.74 -13.31
CA GLU A 98 -20.86 28.40 -14.04
C GLU A 98 -19.46 27.87 -13.68
N SER A 99 -19.26 27.41 -12.44
CA SER A 99 -18.01 26.82 -11.99
C SER A 99 -17.84 25.34 -12.35
N ALA A 100 -18.92 24.63 -12.71
CA ALA A 100 -18.89 23.22 -13.07
C ALA A 100 -18.56 23.05 -14.55
N THR A 101 -17.31 23.37 -14.91
CA THR A 101 -16.82 23.30 -16.28
C THR A 101 -16.10 21.98 -16.55
N PHE A 102 -16.02 21.60 -17.83
CA PHE A 102 -15.20 20.47 -18.26
C PHE A 102 -13.73 20.62 -17.83
N GLU A 103 -13.20 21.85 -17.86
CA GLU A 103 -11.82 22.10 -17.45
C GLU A 103 -11.60 21.84 -15.96
N ALA A 104 -12.54 22.24 -15.11
CA ALA A 104 -12.49 21.98 -13.68
C ALA A 104 -12.52 20.47 -13.38
N ALA A 105 -13.46 19.73 -14.00
CA ALA A 105 -13.58 18.28 -13.85
C ALA A 105 -12.33 17.54 -14.37
N ARG A 106 -11.81 17.94 -15.53
CA ARG A 106 -10.57 17.40 -16.11
C ARG A 106 -9.37 17.63 -15.18
N ASN A 107 -9.20 18.85 -14.67
CA ASN A 107 -8.07 19.18 -13.81
C ASN A 107 -8.13 18.40 -12.49
N LEU A 108 -9.34 18.22 -11.93
CA LEU A 108 -9.56 17.38 -10.74
C LEU A 108 -9.19 15.91 -11.02
N ALA A 109 -9.68 15.35 -12.12
CA ALA A 109 -9.38 13.97 -12.51
C ALA A 109 -7.89 13.72 -12.75
N ILE A 110 -7.19 14.67 -13.38
CA ILE A 110 -5.73 14.60 -13.54
C ILE A 110 -5.03 14.68 -12.18
N GLY A 111 -5.47 15.59 -11.30
CA GLY A 111 -4.91 15.73 -9.96
C GLY A 111 -4.99 14.42 -9.16
N ILE A 112 -6.17 13.82 -9.14
CA ILE A 112 -6.43 12.52 -8.48
C ILE A 112 -5.63 11.40 -9.16
N GLY A 113 -5.64 11.33 -10.50
CA GLY A 113 -4.87 10.31 -11.21
C GLY A 113 -3.36 10.34 -10.95
N ILE A 114 -2.79 11.53 -10.71
CA ILE A 114 -1.36 11.68 -10.40
C ILE A 114 -1.02 11.15 -9.01
N GLN A 115 -1.84 11.41 -7.99
CA GLN A 115 -1.60 10.92 -6.62
C GLN A 115 -1.86 9.40 -6.49
N ASN A 116 -2.76 8.85 -7.31
CA ASN A 116 -3.12 7.42 -7.25
C ASN A 116 -2.00 6.51 -7.80
N PHE A 117 -1.07 7.06 -8.59
CA PHE A 117 0.08 6.33 -9.09
C PHE A 117 1.07 5.92 -7.96
N PRO A 118 1.59 6.85 -7.13
CA PRO A 118 2.35 6.51 -5.92
C PRO A 118 1.64 5.51 -5.01
N GLU A 119 0.33 5.59 -4.87
CA GLU A 119 -0.46 4.72 -3.99
C GLU A 119 -0.58 3.29 -4.53
N GLY A 120 -0.83 3.13 -5.83
CA GLY A 120 -0.79 1.83 -6.50
C GLY A 120 0.58 1.15 -6.40
N LEU A 121 1.66 1.94 -6.43
CA LEU A 121 3.02 1.44 -6.19
C LEU A 121 3.22 1.03 -4.72
N ALA A 122 2.66 1.77 -3.77
CA ALA A 122 2.72 1.44 -2.34
C ALA A 122 2.04 0.10 -2.01
N VAL A 123 1.06 -0.34 -2.80
CA VAL A 123 0.48 -1.70 -2.73
C VAL A 123 1.38 -2.73 -3.41
N SER A 124 1.97 -2.37 -4.55
CA SER A 124 2.75 -3.30 -5.38
C SER A 124 4.06 -3.73 -4.71
N LEU A 125 4.74 -2.83 -3.99
CA LEU A 125 6.04 -3.10 -3.37
C LEU A 125 5.97 -4.15 -2.24
N PRO A 126 5.03 -4.07 -1.26
CA PRO A 126 4.86 -5.10 -0.24
C PRO A 126 4.45 -6.46 -0.80
N LEU A 127 3.64 -6.49 -1.86
CA LEU A 127 3.28 -7.75 -2.55
C LEU A 127 4.52 -8.38 -3.19
N HIS A 128 5.37 -7.58 -3.83
CA HIS A 128 6.60 -8.09 -4.40
C HIS A 128 7.55 -8.62 -3.31
N ALA A 129 7.67 -7.89 -2.19
CA ALA A 129 8.44 -8.32 -1.02
C ALA A 129 7.88 -9.60 -0.35
N ALA A 130 6.59 -9.88 -0.51
CA ALA A 130 5.96 -11.13 -0.08
C ALA A 130 6.20 -12.32 -1.03
N GLY A 131 6.95 -12.12 -2.13
CA GLY A 131 7.37 -13.17 -3.05
C GLY A 131 6.58 -13.26 -4.36
N PHE A 132 5.69 -12.31 -4.64
CA PHE A 132 5.02 -12.24 -5.96
C PHE A 132 5.98 -11.70 -7.02
N SER A 133 5.79 -12.12 -8.28
CA SER A 133 6.54 -11.53 -9.39
C SER A 133 6.19 -10.05 -9.57
N LEU A 134 7.13 -9.26 -10.10
CA LEU A 134 6.97 -7.82 -10.26
C LEU A 134 5.68 -7.47 -11.03
N GLY A 135 5.41 -8.18 -12.13
CA GLY A 135 4.21 -7.96 -12.94
C GLY A 135 2.90 -8.31 -12.24
N LYS A 136 2.86 -9.39 -11.44
CA LYS A 136 1.67 -9.75 -10.66
C LYS A 136 1.41 -8.72 -9.56
N SER A 137 2.46 -8.29 -8.88
CA SER A 137 2.38 -7.31 -7.80
C SER A 137 1.88 -5.96 -8.32
N PHE A 138 2.41 -5.53 -9.47
CA PHE A 138 1.92 -4.34 -10.18
C PHE A 138 0.45 -4.47 -10.57
N TRP A 139 0.05 -5.62 -11.15
CA TRP A 139 -1.35 -5.87 -11.51
C TRP A 139 -2.29 -5.78 -10.30
N TYR A 140 -1.91 -6.35 -9.16
CA TYR A 140 -2.70 -6.23 -7.94
C TYR A 140 -2.76 -4.80 -7.40
N GLY A 141 -1.68 -4.02 -7.52
CA GLY A 141 -1.68 -2.60 -7.23
C GLY A 141 -2.69 -1.83 -8.10
N GLN A 142 -2.66 -2.05 -9.42
CA GLN A 142 -3.63 -1.42 -10.33
C GLN A 142 -5.07 -1.89 -10.09
N LEU A 143 -5.28 -3.17 -9.79
CA LEU A 143 -6.60 -3.71 -9.44
C LEU A 143 -7.17 -3.05 -8.20
N SER A 144 -6.34 -2.67 -7.23
CA SER A 144 -6.79 -1.95 -6.03
C SER A 144 -7.34 -0.54 -6.33
N GLY A 145 -6.89 0.07 -7.43
CA GLY A 145 -7.36 1.36 -7.95
C GLY A 145 -8.52 1.24 -8.95
N MET A 146 -8.83 0.04 -9.45
CA MET A 146 -9.91 -0.18 -10.42
C MET A 146 -11.31 0.17 -9.89
N VAL A 147 -11.45 0.34 -8.58
CA VAL A 147 -12.68 0.85 -7.97
C VAL A 147 -12.96 2.31 -8.35
N GLU A 148 -11.94 3.13 -8.60
CA GLU A 148 -12.09 4.55 -8.93
C GLU A 148 -12.95 4.78 -10.20
N PRO A 149 -12.69 4.17 -11.37
CA PRO A 149 -13.53 4.36 -12.55
C PRO A 149 -14.95 3.81 -12.36
N ILE A 150 -15.12 2.73 -11.57
CA ILE A 150 -16.44 2.17 -11.27
C ILE A 150 -17.27 3.19 -10.48
N PHE A 151 -16.71 3.71 -9.40
CA PHE A 151 -17.38 4.72 -8.58
C PHE A 151 -17.48 6.08 -9.28
N GLY A 152 -16.58 6.41 -10.20
CA GLY A 152 -16.72 7.57 -11.07
C GLY A 152 -17.94 7.52 -11.97
N VAL A 153 -18.20 6.38 -12.61
CA VAL A 153 -19.44 6.22 -13.39
C VAL A 153 -20.67 6.32 -12.49
N LEU A 154 -20.64 5.68 -11.32
CA LEU A 154 -21.75 5.76 -10.35
C LEU A 154 -21.98 7.20 -9.85
N GLY A 155 -20.92 7.96 -9.59
CA GLY A 155 -21.00 9.37 -9.18
C GLY A 155 -21.64 10.24 -10.25
N ALA A 156 -21.27 10.05 -11.52
CA ALA A 156 -21.85 10.79 -12.63
C ALA A 156 -23.36 10.49 -12.80
N VAL A 157 -23.74 9.22 -12.69
CA VAL A 157 -25.15 8.79 -12.71
C VAL A 157 -25.91 9.35 -11.52
N ALA A 158 -25.31 9.34 -10.32
CA ALA A 158 -25.92 9.87 -9.11
C ALA A 158 -26.29 11.35 -9.25
N VAL A 159 -25.47 12.17 -9.91
CA VAL A 159 -25.81 13.58 -10.20
C VAL A 159 -27.05 13.68 -11.08
N SER A 160 -27.15 12.85 -12.12
CA SER A 160 -28.31 12.85 -13.03
C SER A 160 -29.61 12.46 -12.31
N VAL A 161 -29.53 11.56 -11.32
CA VAL A 161 -30.67 11.19 -10.49
C VAL A 161 -30.99 12.29 -9.48
N ALA A 162 -29.96 12.88 -8.86
CA ALA A 162 -30.11 13.91 -7.85
C ALA A 162 -30.79 15.18 -8.41
N THR A 163 -30.45 15.60 -9.63
CA THR A 163 -31.06 16.78 -10.27
C THR A 163 -32.57 16.61 -10.50
N ILE A 164 -33.04 15.38 -10.74
CA ILE A 164 -34.46 15.07 -10.89
C ILE A 164 -35.17 15.06 -9.52
N ILE A 165 -34.54 14.51 -8.49
CA ILE A 165 -35.14 14.35 -7.15
C ILE A 165 -35.16 15.67 -6.37
N LEU A 166 -34.14 16.51 -6.55
CA LEU A 166 -33.95 17.78 -5.84
C LEU A 166 -35.19 18.70 -5.80
N PRO A 167 -35.89 19.00 -6.92
CA PRO A 167 -37.07 19.87 -6.87
C PRO A 167 -38.20 19.28 -6.04
N TYR A 168 -38.42 17.97 -6.09
CA TYR A 168 -39.46 17.30 -5.28
C TYR A 168 -39.09 17.27 -3.80
N ALA A 169 -37.82 17.03 -3.48
CA ALA A 169 -37.32 17.06 -2.11
C ALA A 169 -37.44 18.47 -1.51
N LEU A 170 -37.09 19.51 -2.27
CA LEU A 170 -37.23 20.90 -1.84
C LEU A 170 -38.70 21.31 -1.70
N SER A 171 -39.59 20.90 -2.60
CA SER A 171 -41.02 21.18 -2.45
C SER A 171 -41.63 20.48 -1.23
N PHE A 172 -41.23 19.23 -0.96
CA PHE A 172 -41.68 18.51 0.23
C PHE A 172 -41.16 19.15 1.52
N ALA A 173 -39.90 19.59 1.54
CA ALA A 173 -39.31 20.28 2.68
C ALA A 173 -39.93 21.67 2.94
N ALA A 174 -40.48 22.32 1.92
CA ALA A 174 -41.11 23.63 2.02
C ALA A 174 -42.53 23.60 2.64
N GLY A 175 -43.22 22.45 2.62
CA GLY A 175 -44.56 22.26 3.21
C GLY A 175 -45.66 22.04 2.17
#